data_AF-A0A2R5F8S1-F1
#
_entry.id   AF-A0A2R5F8S1-F1
#
_cell.length_a   1.000
_cell.length_b   1.000
_cell.length_c   1.000
_cell.angle_alpha   90.00
_cell.angle_beta   90.00
_cell.angle_gamma   90.00
#
_symmetry.space_group_name_H-M   'P 1'
#
loop_
_entity.id
_entity.type
_entity.pdbx_description
1 polymer ?
#
loop_
_entity_poly.entity_id
_entity_poly.type
_entity_poly.pdbx_seq_one_letter_code
_entity_poly.pdbx_strand_id
1 'polypeptide(L)'
;MSAESRRILWRCRRGLLEMDLVLELFIEKHFEALTAAQLKTLDTMLGYTDNELWDLVTYRAETDDTDMQALLGMMRGAASLRIDERETAGHEH
;
A
#
# COMPACT_ATOMS: atom_id res chain seq x y z
N MET A 1 -0.87 -17.02 12.50
CA MET A 1 0.11 -16.08 11.88
C MET A 1 1.40 -16.82 11.53
N SER A 2 1.68 -17.03 10.25
CA SER A 2 2.92 -17.70 9.79
C SER A 2 4.15 -16.78 9.95
N ALA A 3 5.35 -17.31 9.71
CA ALA A 3 6.57 -16.52 9.75
C ALA A 3 6.69 -15.52 8.58
N GLU A 4 6.12 -15.85 7.42
CA GLU A 4 6.07 -14.96 6.25
C GLU A 4 5.13 -13.78 6.48
N SER A 5 3.95 -14.02 7.05
CA SER A 5 3.00 -12.96 7.41
C SER A 5 3.64 -11.92 8.32
N ARG A 6 4.38 -12.34 9.35
CA ARG A 6 5.06 -11.43 10.28
C ARG A 6 6.17 -10.62 9.61
N ARG A 7 6.90 -11.19 8.65
CA ARG A 7 7.91 -10.45 7.87
C ARG A 7 7.28 -9.34 7.03
N ILE A 8 6.16 -9.63 6.37
CA ILE A 8 5.43 -8.66 5.55
C ILE A 8 4.88 -7.52 6.41
N LEU A 9 4.26 -7.84 7.55
CA LEU A 9 3.79 -6.84 8.52
C LEU A 9 4.92 -5.92 9.00
N TRP A 10 6.10 -6.47 9.25
CA TRP A 10 7.24 -5.69 9.67
C TRP A 10 7.77 -4.77 8.56
N ARG A 11 7.76 -5.21 7.30
CA ARG A 11 8.14 -4.40 6.13
C ARG A 11 7.14 -3.29 5.79
N CYS A 12 5.92 -3.37 6.30
CA CYS A 12 4.92 -2.30 6.15
C CYS A 12 5.22 -1.09 7.03
N ARG A 13 6.06 -1.24 8.07
CA ARG A 13 6.44 -0.13 8.94
C ARG A 13 7.48 0.75 8.26
N ARG A 14 7.04 1.85 7.64
CA ARG A 14 7.90 2.77 6.88
C ARG A 14 8.12 4.08 7.64
N GLY A 15 9.09 4.88 7.19
CA GLY A 15 9.38 6.20 7.78
C GLY A 15 8.37 7.29 7.41
N LEU A 16 7.53 7.04 6.40
CA LEU A 16 6.51 7.97 5.91
C LEU A 16 5.14 7.62 6.52
N LEU A 17 4.55 8.56 7.27
CA LEU A 17 3.30 8.34 8.00
C LEU A 17 2.13 8.00 7.05
N GLU A 18 2.04 8.67 5.90
CA GLU A 18 0.98 8.42 4.94
C GLU A 18 1.06 7.00 4.36
N MET A 19 2.28 6.54 4.08
CA MET A 19 2.52 5.17 3.65
C MET A 19 2.13 4.16 4.72
N ASP A 20 2.53 4.41 5.97
CA ASP A 20 2.23 3.54 7.10
C ASP A 20 0.71 3.38 7.31
N LEU A 21 -0.04 4.47 7.22
CA LEU A 21 -1.50 4.46 7.32
C LEU A 21 -2.17 3.67 6.18
N VAL A 22 -1.75 3.90 4.93
CA VAL A 22 -2.30 3.16 3.77
C VAL A 22 -2.02 1.67 3.91
N LEU A 23 -0.79 1.31 4.28
CA LEU A 23 -0.40 -0.08 4.46
C LEU A 23 -1.11 -0.72 5.65
N GLU A 24 -1.24 -0.04 6.79
CA GLU A 24 -1.97 -0.54 7.96
C GLU A 24 -3.42 -0.87 7.61
N LEU A 25 -4.14 0.05 6.96
CA LEU A 25 -5.53 -0.14 6.55
C LEU A 25 -5.68 -1.25 5.50
N PHE A 26 -4.76 -1.29 4.54
CA PHE A 26 -4.74 -2.34 3.53
C PHE A 26 -4.55 -3.71 4.19
N ILE A 27 -3.61 -3.82 5.12
CA ILE A 27 -3.35 -5.06 5.83
C ILE A 27 -4.56 -5.44 6.69
N GLU A 28 -5.11 -4.53 7.48
CA GLU A 28 -6.26 -4.81 8.35
C GLU A 28 -7.46 -5.33 7.55
N LYS A 29 -7.72 -4.77 6.37
CA LYS A 29 -8.90 -5.14 5.55
C LYS A 29 -8.67 -6.31 4.61
N HIS A 30 -7.49 -6.41 4.00
CA HIS A 30 -7.24 -7.33 2.90
C HIS A 30 -6.31 -8.48 3.27
N PHE A 31 -5.46 -8.35 4.30
CA PHE A 31 -4.42 -9.35 4.59
C PHE A 31 -4.95 -10.75 4.86
N GLU A 32 -6.08 -10.88 5.57
CA GLU A 32 -6.72 -12.18 5.81
C GLU A 32 -7.38 -12.77 4.55
N ALA A 33 -7.70 -11.92 3.56
CA ALA A 33 -8.28 -12.32 2.28
C ALA A 33 -7.23 -12.52 1.17
N LEU A 34 -5.95 -12.21 1.42
CA LEU A 34 -4.89 -12.35 0.43
C LEU A 34 -4.56 -13.83 0.16
N THR A 35 -4.51 -14.17 -1.12
CA THR A 35 -3.99 -15.47 -1.57
C THR A 35 -2.46 -15.51 -1.54
N ALA A 36 -1.88 -16.71 -1.59
CA ALA A 36 -0.42 -16.89 -1.63
C ALA A 36 0.26 -16.17 -2.81
N ALA A 37 -0.40 -16.08 -3.98
CA ALA A 37 0.10 -15.33 -5.13
C ALA A 37 0.19 -13.83 -4.82
N GLN A 38 -0.91 -13.24 -4.33
CA GLN A 38 -0.95 -11.84 -3.94
C GLN A 38 0.04 -11.50 -2.80
N LEU A 39 0.23 -12.41 -1.83
CA LEU A 39 1.24 -12.25 -0.78
C LEU A 39 2.66 -12.16 -1.36
N LYS A 40 2.98 -12.94 -2.40
CA LYS A 40 4.27 -12.89 -3.08
C LYS A 40 4.45 -11.59 -3.87
N THR A 41 3.39 -11.12 -4.52
CA THR A 41 3.41 -9.83 -5.23
C THR A 41 3.53 -8.66 -4.26
N LEU A 42 2.85 -8.72 -3.12
CA LEU A 42 3.00 -7.76 -2.02
C LEU A 42 4.42 -7.75 -1.47
N ASP A 43 5.04 -8.92 -1.25
CA ASP A 43 6.42 -9.01 -0.79
C ASP A 43 7.41 -8.39 -1.81
N THR A 44 7.14 -8.57 -3.10
CA THR A 44 7.91 -7.94 -4.18
C THR A 44 7.74 -6.43 -4.12
N MET A 45 6.52 -5.93 -3.96
CA MET A 45 6.24 -4.50 -3.84
C MET A 45 6.88 -3.88 -2.60
N LEU A 46 6.86 -4.57 -1.46
CA LEU A 46 7.54 -4.14 -0.24
C LEU A 46 9.07 -4.10 -0.38
N GLY A 47 9.63 -4.57 -1.50
CA GLY A 47 11.03 -4.36 -1.90
C GLY A 47 11.33 -2.97 -2.46
N TYR A 48 10.32 -2.23 -2.93
CA TYR A 48 10.51 -0.88 -3.47
C TYR A 48 10.74 0.16 -2.37
N THR A 49 11.32 1.30 -2.77
CA THR A 49 11.52 2.45 -1.89
C THR A 49 10.18 3.10 -1.50
N ASP A 50 10.19 3.88 -0.42
CA ASP A 50 8.97 4.58 0.03
C ASP A 50 8.38 5.48 -1.05
N ASN A 51 9.25 6.19 -1.77
CA ASN A 51 8.84 7.06 -2.87
C ASN A 51 8.21 6.28 -4.01
N GLU A 52 8.80 5.15 -4.44
CA GLU A 52 8.25 4.34 -5.53
C GLU A 52 6.88 3.75 -5.18
N LEU A 53 6.73 3.21 -3.98
CA LEU A 53 5.43 2.74 -3.50
C LEU A 53 4.41 3.87 -3.48
N TRP A 54 4.83 5.06 -3.03
CA TRP A 54 3.94 6.21 -2.94
C TRP A 54 3.51 6.69 -4.32
N ASP A 55 4.43 6.72 -5.27
CA ASP A 55 4.19 7.09 -6.66
C ASP A 55 3.18 6.11 -7.30
N LEU A 56 3.31 4.81 -7.04
CA LEU A 56 2.36 3.79 -7.49
C LEU A 56 0.98 3.96 -6.83
N VAL A 57 0.91 4.24 -5.54
CA VAL A 57 -0.37 4.45 -4.84
C VAL A 57 -1.07 5.73 -5.32
N THR A 58 -0.31 6.80 -5.58
CA THR A 58 -0.82 8.12 -6.00
C THR A 58 -1.07 8.28 -7.50
N TYR A 59 -1.08 7.17 -8.27
CA TYR A 59 -1.24 7.17 -9.73
C TYR A 59 -0.15 7.94 -10.50
N ARG A 60 0.98 8.18 -9.86
CA ARG A 60 2.11 8.92 -10.44
C ARG A 60 3.07 7.98 -11.19
N ALA A 61 3.04 6.69 -10.83
CA ALA A 61 3.66 5.59 -11.55
C ALA A 61 2.64 4.52 -11.96
N GLU A 62 2.98 3.79 -13.01
CA GLU A 62 2.21 2.67 -13.55
C GLU A 62 3.04 1.39 -13.53
N THR A 63 2.36 0.25 -13.42
CA THR A 63 2.98 -1.07 -13.51
C THR A 63 2.20 -1.91 -14.51
N ASP A 64 2.90 -2.70 -15.33
CA ASP A 64 2.29 -3.63 -16.30
C ASP A 64 1.87 -4.95 -15.63
N ASP A 65 2.33 -5.19 -14.40
CA ASP A 65 2.04 -6.41 -13.66
C ASP A 65 0.60 -6.41 -13.14
N THR A 66 -0.22 -7.33 -13.65
CA THR A 66 -1.66 -7.40 -13.34
C THR A 66 -1.92 -7.70 -11.86
N ASP A 67 -1.08 -8.53 -11.23
CA ASP A 67 -1.20 -8.81 -9.79
C ASP A 67 -0.86 -7.56 -8.96
N MET A 68 0.16 -6.79 -9.36
CA MET A 68 0.46 -5.52 -8.71
C MET A 68 -0.66 -4.51 -8.91
N GLN A 69 -1.22 -4.39 -10.12
CA GLN A 69 -2.35 -3.50 -10.37
C GLN A 69 -3.57 -3.83 -9.51
N ALA A 70 -3.88 -5.12 -9.35
CA ALA A 70 -4.98 -5.56 -8.49
C ALA A 70 -4.76 -5.13 -7.02
N LEU A 71 -3.56 -5.34 -6.49
CA LEU A 71 -3.19 -4.93 -5.13
C LEU A 71 -3.18 -3.41 -4.95
N LEU A 72 -2.63 -2.67 -5.92
CA LEU A 72 -2.65 -1.21 -5.92
C LEU A 72 -4.09 -0.69 -5.92
N GLY A 73 -5.00 -1.32 -6.69
CA GLY A 73 -6.42 -0.99 -6.67
C GLY A 73 -7.04 -1.13 -5.27
N MET A 74 -6.71 -2.20 -4.54
CA MET A 74 -7.17 -2.40 -3.16
C MET A 74 -6.58 -1.35 -2.21
N MET A 75 -5.27 -1.08 -2.31
CA MET A 75 -4.60 -0.05 -1.50
C MET A 75 -5.16 1.35 -1.76
N ARG A 76 -5.38 1.71 -3.03
CA ARG A 76 -6.00 2.97 -3.45
C ARG A 76 -7.43 3.09 -2.92
N GLY A 77 -8.21 2.02 -2.96
CA GLY A 77 -9.54 1.97 -2.35
C GLY A 77 -9.50 2.21 -0.84
N ALA A 78 -8.55 1.62 -0.13
CA ALA A 78 -8.36 1.84 1.30
C ALA A 78 -7.87 3.27 1.62
N ALA A 79 -6.96 3.81 0.80
CA ALA A 79 -6.39 5.15 0.94
C ALA A 79 -7.41 6.26 0.63
N SER A 80 -8.27 6.05 -0.37
CA SER A 80 -9.29 7.02 -0.80
C SER A 80 -10.27 7.40 0.31
N LEU A 81 -10.42 6.56 1.34
CA LEU A 81 -11.24 6.89 2.51
C LEU A 81 -10.60 7.91 3.47
N ARG A 82 -9.31 8.24 3.33
CA ARG A 82 -8.57 9.10 4.27
C ARG A 82 -7.67 10.17 3.66
N ILE A 83 -7.16 9.97 2.43
CA ILE A 83 -6.31 10.98 1.77
C ILE A 83 -7.08 12.26 1.44
N ASP A 84 -8.41 12.16 1.24
CA ASP A 84 -9.31 13.29 0.99
C ASP A 84 -9.31 14.35 2.11
N GLU A 85 -9.00 13.95 3.36
CA GLU A 85 -8.97 14.86 4.52
C GLU A 85 -7.70 15.74 4.60
N ARG A 86 -6.66 15.47 3.79
CA ARG A 86 -5.36 16.18 3.89
C ARG A 86 -5.09 17.13 2.73
N GLU A 87 -5.63 16.86 1.54
CA GLU A 87 -5.50 17.73 0.36
C GLU A 87 -6.33 19.02 0.49
N THR A 88 -7.35 19.06 1.37
CA THR A 88 -8.19 20.24 1.60
C THR A 88 -7.57 21.29 2.54
N ALA A 89 -6.41 21.03 3.14
CA ALA A 89 -5.76 21.92 4.11
C ALA A 89 -4.50 22.64 3.59
N GLY A 90 -4.19 22.56 2.29
CA GLY A 90 -2.90 23.00 1.73
C GLY A 90 -2.95 23.92 0.51
N HIS A 91 -4.10 24.50 0.17
CA HIS A 91 -4.19 25.50 -0.91
C HIS A 91 -4.74 26.83 -0.37
N GLU A 92 -3.92 27.50 0.44
CA GLU A 92 -4.13 28.91 0.79
C GLU A 92 -3.06 29.74 0.06
N HIS A 93 -3.54 30.64 -0.78
CA HIS A 93 -2.80 31.54 -1.68
C HIS A 93 -2.23 32.75 -0.94
#